data_AF-A0A8S2X2X5-F1
#
_entry.id   AF-A0A8S2X2X5-F1
#
_cell.length_a   1.000
_cell.length_b   1.000
_cell.length_c   1.000
_cell.angle_alpha   90.00
_cell.angle_beta   90.00
_cell.angle_gamma   90.00
#
_symmetry.space_group_name_H-M   'P 1'
#
loop_
_entity.id
_entity.type
_entity.pdbx_description
1 polymer ?
#
loop_
_entity_poly.entity_id
_entity_poly.type
_entity_poly.pdbx_seq_one_letter_code
_entity_poly.pdbx_strand_id
1 'polypeptide(L)'
;ADRIHLIPQILNSGHFSMVQDCCWDKYGRYLLSASTDQTTRLHAEWKRENNKNQIVTSWHEISRPQIHGYEMKCLAMLDSMRFVSGADEKILRIFEAPRNFLENFQRITKIDVTDDIKRSQSLPEGANVPALGLSNKGIFNENVRDHEATTTTTTTMRNQDEYEQPLNVDALYKEGFFKSTILNEPPFEEHLLQNTLWPEIQKLYGHGYELYTVAANPS
;
A
#
# COMPACT_ATOMS: atom_id res chain seq x y z
N ALA A 1 5.94 -40.42 11.65
CA ALA A 1 6.07 -39.26 10.75
C ALA A 1 4.66 -38.75 10.50
N ASP A 2 4.30 -37.64 11.15
CA ASP A 2 2.96 -37.06 10.99
C ASP A 2 2.81 -36.54 9.56
N ARG A 3 1.76 -36.99 8.87
CA ARG A 3 1.44 -36.51 7.54
C ARG A 3 0.93 -35.07 7.67
N ILE A 4 1.67 -34.13 7.09
CA ILE A 4 1.20 -32.75 6.93
C ILE A 4 0.07 -32.78 5.91
N HIS A 5 -1.15 -32.46 6.37
CA HIS A 5 -2.32 -32.32 5.52
C HIS A 5 -2.49 -30.86 5.10
N LEU A 6 -2.15 -30.54 3.86
CA LEU A 6 -2.42 -29.24 3.26
C LEU A 6 -3.88 -29.18 2.81
N ILE A 7 -4.63 -28.19 3.28
CA ILE A 7 -6.03 -27.97 2.91
C ILE A 7 -6.10 -26.66 2.10
N PRO A 8 -6.42 -26.70 0.80
CA PRO A 8 -6.64 -25.50 -0.01
C PRO A 8 -7.73 -24.62 0.61
N GLN A 9 -7.51 -23.30 0.61
CA GLN A 9 -8.48 -22.30 1.05
C GLN A 9 -8.90 -21.43 -0.13
N ILE A 10 -10.13 -20.93 -0.09
CA ILE A 10 -10.63 -19.98 -1.09
C ILE A 10 -10.02 -18.60 -0.78
N LEU A 11 -9.25 -18.07 -1.72
CA LEU A 11 -8.78 -16.68 -1.71
C LEU A 11 -9.78 -15.82 -2.49
N ASN A 12 -10.19 -14.69 -1.93
CA ASN A 12 -11.25 -13.86 -2.50
C ASN A 12 -10.76 -12.86 -3.57
N SER A 13 -9.45 -12.64 -3.70
CA SER A 13 -8.84 -11.78 -4.72
C SER A 13 -7.39 -12.23 -5.02
N GLY A 14 -6.82 -11.70 -6.10
CA GLY A 14 -5.44 -11.95 -6.49
C GLY A 14 -5.02 -11.14 -7.70
N HIS A 15 -3.78 -11.36 -8.15
CA HIS A 15 -3.21 -10.69 -9.31
C HIS A 15 -3.99 -10.95 -10.60
N PHE A 16 -4.00 -9.97 -11.50
CA PHE A 16 -4.66 -10.06 -12.81
C PHE A 16 -3.74 -10.61 -13.91
N SER A 17 -2.48 -10.92 -13.57
CA SER A 17 -1.47 -11.44 -14.50
C SER A 17 -0.50 -12.36 -13.76
N MET A 18 0.56 -12.81 -14.44
CA MET A 18 1.54 -13.76 -13.89
C MET A 18 2.20 -13.20 -12.62
N VAL A 19 2.20 -14.00 -11.55
CA VAL A 19 3.02 -13.74 -10.36
C VAL A 19 4.45 -14.13 -10.69
N GLN A 20 5.39 -13.18 -10.55
CA GLN A 20 6.80 -13.37 -10.86
C GLN A 20 7.61 -13.78 -9.63
N ASP A 21 7.23 -13.27 -8.46
CA ASP A 21 7.97 -13.49 -7.23
C ASP A 21 7.06 -13.32 -6.00
N CYS A 22 7.41 -13.97 -4.89
CA CYS A 22 6.72 -13.80 -3.62
C CYS A 22 7.64 -14.10 -2.43
N CYS A 23 7.37 -13.44 -1.31
CA CYS A 23 8.13 -13.62 -0.09
C CYS A 23 7.24 -13.45 1.14
N TRP A 24 7.51 -14.24 2.17
CA TRP A 24 6.93 -14.05 3.49
C TRP A 24 7.64 -12.91 4.23
N ASP A 25 6.92 -12.17 5.07
CA ASP A 25 7.59 -11.34 6.06
C ASP A 25 8.41 -12.20 7.03
N LYS A 26 9.37 -11.58 7.72
CA LYS A 26 10.30 -12.29 8.63
C LYS A 26 9.60 -13.15 9.68
N TYR A 27 8.38 -12.79 10.08
CA TYR A 27 7.62 -13.47 11.13
C TYR A 27 6.48 -14.36 10.61
N GLY A 28 6.30 -14.49 9.28
CA GLY A 28 5.22 -15.28 8.67
C GLY A 28 3.81 -14.72 8.88
N ARG A 29 3.69 -13.45 9.23
CA ARG A 29 2.44 -12.69 9.45
C ARG A 29 1.70 -12.37 8.15
N TYR A 30 2.43 -12.16 7.05
CA TYR A 30 1.85 -11.87 5.74
C TYR A 30 2.73 -12.36 4.59
N LEU A 31 2.10 -12.55 3.43
CA LEU A 31 2.74 -12.89 2.17
C LEU A 31 2.71 -11.65 1.25
N LEU A 32 3.86 -11.28 0.70
CA LEU A 32 3.98 -10.26 -0.34
C LEU A 32 4.25 -10.92 -1.69
N SER A 33 3.57 -10.49 -2.74
CA SER A 33 3.76 -10.99 -4.11
C SER A 33 3.96 -9.85 -5.10
N ALA A 34 4.72 -10.11 -6.17
CA ALA A 34 4.99 -9.21 -7.29
C ALA A 34 4.48 -9.83 -8.60
N SER A 35 3.88 -9.02 -9.47
CA SER A 35 3.28 -9.52 -10.72
C SER A 35 3.51 -8.61 -11.92
N THR A 36 3.39 -9.21 -13.11
CA THR A 36 3.30 -8.51 -14.39
C THR A 36 2.02 -7.68 -14.52
N ASP A 37 1.07 -7.75 -13.58
CA ASP A 37 -0.04 -6.79 -13.48
C ASP A 37 0.38 -5.42 -12.91
N GLN A 38 1.69 -5.20 -12.78
CA GLN A 38 2.32 -3.95 -12.34
C GLN A 38 2.09 -3.64 -10.85
N THR A 39 1.64 -4.63 -10.07
CA THR A 39 1.39 -4.44 -8.64
C THR A 39 2.25 -5.36 -7.78
N THR A 40 2.49 -4.91 -6.55
CA THR A 40 2.78 -5.80 -5.43
C THR A 40 1.56 -5.91 -4.54
N ARG A 41 1.26 -7.09 -4.01
CA ARG A 41 0.09 -7.32 -3.15
C ARG A 41 0.48 -8.03 -1.86
N LEU A 42 -0.07 -7.55 -0.75
CA LEU A 42 0.13 -8.11 0.57
C LEU A 42 -1.14 -8.83 1.01
N HIS A 43 -1.02 -10.12 1.29
CA HIS A 43 -2.09 -10.96 1.81
C HIS A 43 -1.81 -11.36 3.26
N ALA A 44 -2.83 -11.31 4.11
CA ALA A 44 -2.73 -11.71 5.52
C ALA A 44 -4.06 -12.27 6.03
N GLU A 45 -4.03 -12.82 7.24
CA GLU A 45 -5.24 -13.32 7.91
C GLU A 45 -6.14 -12.17 8.37
N TRP A 46 -7.43 -12.23 8.03
CA TRP A 46 -8.48 -11.48 8.68
C TRP A 46 -9.04 -12.29 9.85
N LYS A 47 -8.84 -11.82 11.08
CA LYS A 47 -9.35 -12.46 12.29
C LYS A 47 -10.52 -11.67 12.85
N ARG A 48 -11.68 -12.33 12.98
CA ARG A 48 -12.92 -11.72 13.47
C ARG A 48 -13.72 -12.71 14.32
N GLU A 49 -14.61 -12.21 15.14
CA GLU A 49 -15.61 -13.04 15.82
C GLU A 49 -16.84 -13.22 14.94
N ASN A 50 -17.38 -14.45 14.90
CA ASN A 50 -18.67 -14.71 14.28
C ASN A 50 -19.83 -14.47 15.27
N ASN A 51 -21.08 -14.59 14.82
CA ASN A 51 -22.28 -14.41 15.65
C ASN A 51 -22.38 -15.39 16.85
N LYS A 52 -21.48 -16.37 16.95
CA LYS A 52 -21.37 -17.33 18.06
C LYS A 52 -20.17 -17.05 18.96
N ASN A 53 -19.56 -15.86 18.86
CA ASN A 53 -18.35 -15.45 19.58
C ASN A 53 -17.15 -16.39 19.36
N GLN A 54 -17.07 -17.03 18.19
CA GLN A 54 -15.94 -17.85 17.81
C GLN A 54 -15.02 -17.06 16.89
N ILE A 55 -13.72 -17.13 17.12
CA ILE A 55 -12.74 -16.56 16.20
C ILE A 55 -12.74 -17.37 14.91
N VAL A 56 -13.00 -16.67 13.81
CA VAL A 56 -12.90 -17.20 12.45
C VAL A 56 -11.80 -16.44 11.71
N THR A 57 -11.04 -17.20 10.90
CA THR A 57 -9.91 -16.67 10.12
C THR A 57 -10.12 -16.95 8.65
N SER A 58 -9.71 -16.01 7.80
CA SER A 58 -9.60 -16.22 6.35
C SER A 58 -8.54 -15.30 5.76
N TRP A 59 -7.93 -15.66 4.64
CA TRP A 59 -6.87 -14.87 4.00
C TRP A 59 -7.45 -13.89 2.96
N HIS A 60 -6.99 -12.65 3.01
CA HIS A 60 -7.42 -11.58 2.10
C HIS A 60 -6.25 -10.69 1.71
N GLU A 61 -6.41 -9.98 0.60
CA GLU A 61 -5.55 -8.86 0.23
C GLU A 61 -5.80 -7.70 1.20
N ILE A 62 -4.76 -7.26 1.90
CA ILE A 62 -4.82 -6.20 2.92
C ILE A 62 -4.20 -4.90 2.41
N SER A 63 -3.28 -4.98 1.45
CA SER A 63 -2.59 -3.81 0.91
C SER A 63 -2.03 -4.07 -0.48
N ARG A 64 -1.95 -3.00 -1.28
CA ARG A 64 -1.14 -2.92 -2.51
C ARG A 64 0.03 -1.98 -2.26
N PRO A 65 1.15 -2.44 -1.69
CA PRO A 65 2.25 -1.53 -1.34
C PRO A 65 2.78 -0.72 -2.52
N GLN A 66 2.80 -1.31 -3.72
CA GLN A 66 3.27 -0.67 -4.94
C GLN A 66 2.29 -0.94 -6.09
N ILE A 67 1.93 0.13 -6.79
CA ILE A 67 1.32 0.12 -8.11
C ILE A 67 2.29 0.90 -9.00
N HIS A 68 2.82 0.23 -10.03
CA HIS A 68 3.82 0.78 -10.93
C HIS A 68 3.26 0.90 -12.35
N GLY A 69 4.06 1.40 -13.28
CA GLY A 69 3.76 1.45 -14.71
C GLY A 69 4.52 0.41 -15.55
N TYR A 70 5.37 -0.39 -14.91
CA TYR A 70 6.17 -1.45 -15.52
C TYR A 70 5.81 -2.80 -14.89
N GLU A 71 6.05 -3.89 -15.60
CA GLU A 71 5.85 -5.23 -15.04
C GLU A 71 6.84 -5.48 -13.90
N MET A 72 6.36 -6.01 -12.77
CA MET A 72 7.26 -6.41 -11.68
C MET A 72 7.99 -7.68 -12.06
N LYS A 73 9.25 -7.83 -11.65
CA LYS A 73 10.07 -9.03 -11.91
C LYS A 73 10.48 -9.75 -10.64
N CYS A 74 10.80 -9.02 -9.58
CA CYS A 74 11.31 -9.61 -8.35
C CYS A 74 11.03 -8.73 -7.14
N LEU A 75 11.05 -9.36 -5.96
CA LEU A 75 10.98 -8.67 -4.68
C LEU A 75 11.81 -9.40 -3.61
N ALA A 76 12.19 -8.70 -2.55
CA ALA A 76 12.75 -9.31 -1.36
C ALA A 76 12.41 -8.49 -0.12
N MET A 77 12.14 -9.18 1.00
CA MET A 77 12.01 -8.51 2.30
C MET A 77 13.37 -8.03 2.78
N LEU A 78 13.41 -6.79 3.27
CA LEU A 78 14.59 -6.24 3.96
C LEU A 78 14.47 -6.43 5.47
N ASP A 79 13.26 -6.24 5.99
CA ASP A 79 12.86 -6.53 7.36
C ASP A 79 11.35 -6.78 7.43
N SER A 80 10.75 -6.69 8.63
CA SER A 80 9.34 -6.98 8.85
C SER A 80 8.35 -5.97 8.26
N MET A 81 8.80 -4.77 7.85
CA MET A 81 7.96 -3.67 7.34
C MET A 81 8.60 -2.91 6.16
N ARG A 82 9.70 -3.42 5.60
CA ARG A 82 10.36 -2.90 4.40
C ARG A 82 10.68 -4.00 3.41
N PHE A 83 10.49 -3.68 2.14
CA PHE A 83 10.86 -4.57 1.04
C PHE A 83 11.51 -3.78 -0.10
N VAL A 84 12.24 -4.50 -0.94
CA VAL A 84 12.75 -4.01 -2.21
C VAL A 84 12.04 -4.72 -3.35
N SER A 85 11.73 -4.00 -4.42
CA SER A 85 11.21 -4.58 -5.67
C SER A 85 12.00 -4.13 -6.88
N GLY A 86 12.00 -4.97 -7.91
CA GLY A 86 12.54 -4.69 -9.23
C GLY A 86 11.48 -4.87 -10.32
N ALA A 87 11.51 -4.00 -11.31
CA ALA A 87 10.60 -3.99 -12.46
C ALA A 87 11.37 -3.85 -13.78
N ASP A 88 10.69 -3.92 -14.92
CA ASP A 88 11.26 -3.67 -16.25
C ASP A 88 11.88 -2.28 -16.43
N GLU A 89 11.64 -1.36 -15.49
CA GLU A 89 12.33 -0.08 -15.39
C GLU A 89 13.84 -0.22 -15.11
N LYS A 90 14.30 -1.39 -14.65
CA LYS A 90 15.71 -1.68 -14.30
C LYS A 90 16.24 -0.88 -13.10
N ILE A 91 15.33 -0.43 -12.24
CA ILE A 91 15.63 0.26 -10.98
C ILE A 91 15.06 -0.58 -9.84
N LEU A 92 15.86 -0.78 -8.79
CA LEU A 92 15.37 -1.33 -7.54
C LEU A 92 14.80 -0.21 -6.66
N ARG A 93 13.62 -0.42 -6.11
CA ARG A 93 12.90 0.55 -5.29
C ARG A 93 12.63 -0.06 -3.92
N ILE A 94 12.92 0.70 -2.86
CA ILE A 94 12.66 0.30 -1.47
C ILE A 94 11.39 1.00 -0.99
N PHE A 95 10.50 0.22 -0.39
CA PHE A 95 9.24 0.68 0.19
C PHE A 95 9.20 0.38 1.69
N GLU A 96 8.52 1.25 2.43
CA GLU A 96 8.35 1.12 3.88
C GLU A 96 6.88 1.26 4.27
N ALA A 97 6.42 0.43 5.20
CA ALA A 97 5.03 0.42 5.66
C ALA A 97 4.67 1.77 6.33
N PRO A 98 3.62 2.47 5.86
CA PRO A 98 3.19 3.71 6.48
C PRO A 98 2.41 3.45 7.76
N ARG A 99 2.30 4.47 8.61
CA ARG A 99 1.64 4.33 9.92
C ARG A 99 0.19 3.88 9.81
N ASN A 100 -0.61 4.45 8.90
CA ASN A 100 -2.02 4.07 8.77
C ASN A 100 -2.18 2.60 8.35
N PHE A 101 -1.26 2.06 7.55
CA PHE A 101 -1.22 0.64 7.25
C PHE A 101 -0.97 -0.19 8.52
N LEU A 102 0.05 0.15 9.33
CA LEU A 102 0.37 -0.64 10.54
C LEU A 102 -0.80 -0.71 11.51
N GLU A 103 -1.48 0.41 11.75
CA GLU A 103 -2.63 0.45 12.64
C GLU A 103 -3.80 -0.38 12.08
N ASN A 104 -4.07 -0.29 10.78
CA ASN A 104 -5.14 -1.08 10.13
C ASN A 104 -4.78 -2.57 10.04
N PHE A 105 -3.52 -2.90 9.77
CA PHE A 105 -3.00 -4.26 9.78
C PHE A 105 -3.21 -4.90 11.15
N GLN A 106 -2.90 -4.21 12.25
CA GLN A 106 -3.21 -4.67 13.60
C GLN A 106 -4.71 -4.91 13.81
N ARG A 107 -5.56 -3.97 13.38
CA ARG A 107 -7.02 -4.07 13.54
C ARG A 107 -7.62 -5.26 12.80
N ILE A 108 -7.18 -5.52 11.56
CA ILE A 108 -7.71 -6.59 10.70
C ILE A 108 -7.15 -7.95 11.11
N THR A 109 -5.84 -8.04 11.36
CA THR A 109 -5.16 -9.33 11.61
C THR A 109 -5.15 -9.72 13.08
N LYS A 110 -5.40 -8.78 13.99
CA LYS A 110 -5.21 -8.92 15.44
C LYS A 110 -3.78 -9.31 15.85
N ILE A 111 -2.82 -9.16 14.95
CA ILE A 111 -1.40 -9.36 15.24
C ILE A 111 -0.85 -8.08 15.88
N ASP A 112 -0.21 -8.22 17.03
CA ASP A 112 0.39 -7.09 17.74
C ASP A 112 1.61 -6.56 16.96
N VAL A 113 1.50 -5.31 16.52
CA VAL A 113 2.55 -4.54 15.85
C VAL A 113 2.77 -3.21 16.57
N THR A 114 2.44 -3.15 17.87
CA THR A 114 2.54 -1.94 18.69
C THR A 114 3.94 -1.34 18.67
N ASP A 115 4.98 -2.16 18.67
CA ASP A 115 6.37 -1.67 18.61
C ASP A 115 6.75 -1.15 17.22
N ASP A 116 6.19 -1.72 16.14
CA ASP A 116 6.33 -1.17 14.79
C ASP A 116 5.65 0.21 14.71
N ILE A 117 4.44 0.35 15.27
CA ILE A 117 3.70 1.62 15.33
C ILE A 117 4.46 2.70 16.13
N LYS A 118 5.09 2.33 17.25
CA LYS A 118 5.92 3.26 18.03
C LYS A 118 7.14 3.72 17.23
N ARG A 119 7.79 2.81 16.49
CA ARG A 119 8.94 3.15 15.64
C ARG A 119 8.54 3.98 14.43
N SER A 120 7.29 3.87 13.97
CA SER A 120 6.77 4.60 12.81
C SER A 120 6.31 6.04 13.10
N GLN A 121 6.59 6.61 14.28
CA GLN A 121 6.08 7.95 14.65
C GLN A 121 6.57 9.06 13.71
N SER A 122 7.77 8.92 13.15
CA SER A 122 8.33 9.86 12.17
C SER A 122 8.09 9.44 10.72
N LEU A 123 7.43 8.31 10.48
CA LEU A 123 7.14 7.83 9.14
C LEU A 123 5.88 8.50 8.56
N PRO A 124 5.70 8.48 7.23
CA PRO A 124 4.47 8.95 6.61
C PRO A 124 3.22 8.24 7.15
N GLU A 125 2.11 8.96 7.19
CA GLU A 125 0.79 8.39 7.49
C GLU A 125 0.30 7.46 6.38
N GLY A 126 0.66 7.78 5.13
CA GLY A 126 0.31 7.01 3.93
C GLY A 126 1.18 7.40 2.75
N ALA A 127 0.79 6.97 1.55
CA ALA A 127 1.45 7.37 0.31
C ALA A 127 0.47 7.60 -0.83
N ASN A 128 0.90 8.39 -1.80
CA ASN A 128 0.20 8.65 -3.06
C ASN A 128 1.11 8.47 -4.26
N VAL A 129 0.54 8.03 -5.38
CA VAL A 129 1.22 8.08 -6.68
C VAL A 129 0.73 9.33 -7.43
N PRO A 130 1.59 10.32 -7.72
CA PRO A 130 1.21 11.45 -8.55
C PRO A 130 0.76 10.97 -9.95
N ALA A 131 -0.19 11.66 -10.59
CA ALA A 131 -0.75 11.25 -11.89
C ALA A 131 0.28 11.01 -13.01
N LEU A 132 1.46 11.65 -12.93
CA LEU A 132 2.56 11.49 -13.89
C LEU A 132 3.80 10.84 -13.27
N GLY A 133 3.72 10.45 -11.99
CA GLY A 133 4.83 9.88 -11.23
C GLY A 133 4.73 8.36 -11.18
N LEU A 134 5.89 7.69 -11.14
CA LEU A 134 5.99 6.25 -10.90
C LEU A 134 6.50 5.94 -9.48
N SER A 135 6.34 6.88 -8.56
CA SER A 135 6.93 6.82 -7.22
C SER A 135 5.87 7.17 -6.19
N ASN A 136 5.73 6.28 -5.21
CA ASN A 136 4.82 6.46 -4.10
C ASN A 136 5.42 7.50 -3.13
N LYS A 137 4.86 8.71 -3.12
CA LYS A 137 5.29 9.78 -2.23
C LYS A 137 4.59 9.67 -0.89
N GLY A 138 5.37 9.66 0.20
CA GLY A 138 4.83 9.69 1.56
C GLY A 138 4.05 10.96 1.87
N ILE A 139 2.92 10.81 2.57
CA ILE A 139 2.07 11.89 3.08
C ILE A 139 2.23 11.97 4.59
N PHE A 140 2.57 13.15 5.11
CA PHE A 140 2.73 13.42 6.54
C PHE A 140 1.54 14.24 7.06
N ASN A 141 1.19 14.11 8.35
CA ASN A 141 0.05 14.82 8.97
C ASN A 141 0.08 16.36 8.78
N GLU A 142 1.27 16.96 8.69
CA GLU A 142 1.41 18.42 8.51
C GLU A 142 0.92 18.87 7.12
N ASN A 143 1.18 18.06 6.09
CA ASN A 143 0.78 18.35 4.71
C ASN A 143 -0.74 18.21 4.48
N VAL A 144 -1.47 17.53 5.38
CA VAL A 144 -2.94 17.43 5.30
C VAL A 144 -3.59 18.79 5.61
N ARG A 145 -2.94 19.61 6.45
CA ARG A 145 -3.44 20.96 6.82
C ARG A 145 -3.11 22.03 5.76
N ASP A 146 -1.98 21.90 5.06
CA ASP A 146 -1.60 22.86 4.02
C ASP A 146 -2.52 22.81 2.78
N HIS A 147 -3.17 21.67 2.55
CA HIS A 147 -4.19 21.54 1.49
C HIS A 147 -5.59 22.03 1.91
N GLU A 148 -5.86 22.20 3.21
CA GLU A 148 -7.06 22.91 3.68
C GLU A 148 -6.85 24.44 3.64
N ALA A 149 -5.63 24.93 3.90
CA ALA A 149 -5.33 26.36 4.02
C ALA A 149 -5.24 27.15 2.70
N THR A 150 -5.14 26.50 1.54
CA THR A 150 -5.05 27.21 0.24
C THR A 150 -6.42 27.71 -0.27
N THR A 151 -7.52 27.45 0.46
CA THR A 151 -8.89 27.79 0.01
C THR A 151 -9.37 29.17 0.52
N THR A 152 -8.51 30.01 1.10
CA THR A 152 -8.97 31.31 1.64
C THR A 152 -7.97 32.44 1.47
N THR A 153 -7.72 32.88 0.23
CA THR A 153 -7.43 34.30 -0.03
C THR A 153 -7.45 34.61 -1.53
N THR A 154 -8.61 35.01 -2.04
CA THR A 154 -8.72 36.16 -2.96
C THR A 154 -10.17 36.66 -2.94
N THR A 155 -10.52 37.38 -1.86
CA THR A 155 -11.64 38.32 -1.91
C THR A 155 -11.19 39.50 -2.77
N THR A 156 -11.65 39.55 -4.02
CA THR A 156 -11.76 40.80 -4.77
C THR A 156 -13.19 40.91 -5.24
N MET A 157 -13.89 41.93 -4.74
CA MET A 157 -15.26 42.24 -5.13
C MET A 157 -15.31 42.60 -6.62
N ARG A 158 -16.26 42.03 -7.39
CA ARG A 158 -17.18 42.75 -8.29
C ARG A 158 -18.11 41.82 -9.10
N ASN A 159 -19.40 42.10 -8.93
CA ASN A 159 -20.53 42.12 -9.87
C ASN A 159 -21.06 40.83 -10.55
N GLN A 160 -22.39 40.83 -10.61
CA GLN A 160 -23.33 39.93 -11.27
C GLN A 160 -22.87 39.49 -12.67
N ASP A 161 -22.92 38.18 -12.93
CA ASP A 161 -23.67 37.58 -14.04
C ASP A 161 -23.75 36.06 -13.83
N GLU A 162 -24.95 35.52 -14.02
CA GLU A 162 -25.33 34.13 -13.87
C GLU A 162 -24.78 33.31 -15.04
N TYR A 163 -23.64 32.63 -14.82
CA TYR A 163 -23.11 31.62 -15.73
C TYR A 163 -22.88 30.33 -14.95
N GLU A 164 -23.37 29.20 -15.50
CA GLU A 164 -23.13 27.86 -14.98
C GLU A 164 -21.64 27.69 -14.66
N GLN A 165 -21.34 27.48 -13.38
CA GLN A 165 -19.99 27.23 -12.90
C GLN A 165 -19.42 26.04 -13.70
N PRO A 166 -18.25 26.17 -14.35
CA PRO A 166 -17.60 25.02 -14.93
C PRO A 166 -17.37 24.01 -13.81
N LEU A 167 -17.77 22.75 -14.04
CA LEU A 167 -17.47 21.62 -13.16
C LEU A 167 -16.03 21.76 -12.67
N ASN A 168 -15.86 21.89 -11.36
CA ASN A 168 -14.55 22.04 -10.73
C ASN A 168 -13.79 20.73 -10.92
N VAL A 169 -13.11 20.59 -12.05
CA VAL A 169 -12.27 19.46 -12.41
C VAL A 169 -11.20 19.20 -11.34
N ASP A 170 -10.74 20.23 -10.64
CA ASP A 170 -9.78 20.15 -9.54
C ASP A 170 -10.35 19.42 -8.30
N ALA A 171 -11.66 19.47 -8.08
CA ALA A 171 -12.32 18.68 -7.04
C ALA A 171 -12.44 17.20 -7.42
N LEU A 172 -12.61 16.90 -8.72
CA LEU A 172 -12.65 15.52 -9.24
C LEU A 172 -11.25 14.87 -9.23
N TYR A 173 -10.18 15.64 -9.45
CA TYR A 173 -8.80 15.16 -9.29
C TYR A 173 -8.37 14.97 -7.83
N LYS A 174 -9.08 15.59 -6.87
CA LYS A 174 -8.80 15.45 -5.42
C LYS A 174 -9.28 14.13 -4.81
N GLU A 175 -10.10 13.35 -5.51
CA GLU A 175 -10.59 12.06 -5.01
C GLU A 175 -9.53 10.96 -4.99
N GLY A 176 -8.41 11.11 -5.71
CA GLY A 176 -7.34 10.10 -5.77
C GLY A 176 -6.23 10.23 -4.72
N PHE A 177 -6.37 11.12 -3.73
CA PHE A 177 -5.35 11.32 -2.70
C PHE A 177 -5.66 10.55 -1.42
N PHE A 178 -4.62 9.90 -0.88
CA PHE A 178 -4.58 9.26 0.42
C PHE A 178 -5.25 10.13 1.47
N LYS A 179 -6.23 9.52 2.14
CA LYS A 179 -6.82 10.00 3.37
C LYS A 179 -6.65 8.91 4.41
N SER A 180 -6.29 9.30 5.63
CA SER A 180 -6.18 8.35 6.74
C SER A 180 -7.56 7.72 6.98
N THR A 181 -7.62 6.39 6.88
CA THR A 181 -8.85 5.63 7.03
C THR A 181 -8.67 4.58 8.13
N ILE A 182 -9.75 4.29 8.86
CA ILE A 182 -9.76 3.21 9.85
C ILE A 182 -10.47 2.01 9.23
N LEU A 183 -9.73 0.91 9.08
CA LEU A 183 -10.23 -0.34 8.51
C LEU A 183 -10.32 -1.42 9.59
N ASN A 184 -11.51 -2.01 9.73
CA ASN A 184 -11.77 -3.13 10.65
C ASN A 184 -11.91 -4.48 9.92
N GLU A 185 -11.95 -4.44 8.59
CA GLU A 185 -12.07 -5.56 7.68
C GLU A 185 -11.18 -5.34 6.46
N PRO A 186 -10.89 -6.39 5.66
CA PRO A 186 -10.11 -6.25 4.44
C PRO A 186 -10.66 -5.13 3.54
N PRO A 187 -9.78 -4.28 2.99
CA PRO A 187 -10.18 -3.12 2.18
C PRO A 187 -10.88 -3.54 0.88
N PHE A 188 -11.83 -2.70 0.44
CA PHE A 188 -12.37 -2.76 -0.91
C PHE A 188 -11.34 -2.34 -1.96
N GLU A 189 -11.60 -2.65 -3.22
CA GLU A 189 -10.72 -2.35 -4.36
C GLU A 189 -10.26 -0.89 -4.41
N GLU A 190 -11.17 0.06 -4.21
CA GLU A 190 -10.87 1.50 -4.21
C GLU A 190 -9.84 1.87 -3.11
N HIS A 191 -10.03 1.33 -1.90
CA HIS A 191 -9.10 1.55 -0.79
C HIS A 191 -7.74 0.89 -1.05
N LEU A 192 -7.73 -0.30 -1.66
CA LEU A 192 -6.49 -0.98 -2.05
C LEU A 192 -5.68 -0.10 -3.00
N LEU A 193 -6.32 0.52 -3.98
CA LEU A 193 -5.68 1.38 -4.99
C LEU A 193 -5.12 2.69 -4.42
N GLN A 194 -5.74 3.26 -3.39
CA GLN A 194 -5.46 4.63 -2.94
C GLN A 194 -4.89 4.72 -1.52
N ASN A 195 -5.42 3.96 -0.57
CA ASN A 195 -5.12 4.12 0.87
C ASN A 195 -4.08 3.13 1.40
N THR A 196 -3.73 2.11 0.62
CA THR A 196 -2.85 1.03 1.10
C THR A 196 -1.47 1.00 0.45
N LEU A 197 -1.13 2.04 -0.32
CA LEU A 197 0.19 2.24 -0.91
C LEU A 197 1.24 2.46 0.17
N TRP A 198 2.45 1.95 -0.04
CA TRP A 198 3.59 2.19 0.83
C TRP A 198 4.49 3.28 0.25
N PRO A 199 4.99 4.23 1.06
CA PRO A 199 5.99 5.20 0.61
C PRO A 199 7.23 4.54 0.03
N GLU A 200 7.70 5.03 -1.11
CA GLU A 200 9.02 4.74 -1.62
C GLU A 200 10.05 5.58 -0.87
N ILE A 201 11.04 4.94 -0.25
CA ILE A 201 12.05 5.61 0.57
C ILE A 201 13.41 5.70 -0.12
N GLN A 202 13.70 4.84 -1.11
CA GLN A 202 14.99 4.83 -1.79
C GLN A 202 14.91 4.16 -3.17
N LYS A 203 15.80 4.60 -4.07
CA LYS A 203 16.10 3.95 -5.34
C LYS A 203 17.54 3.49 -5.35
N LEU A 204 17.80 2.30 -5.88
CA LEU A 204 19.14 1.83 -6.18
C LEU A 204 19.32 1.74 -7.69
N TYR A 205 20.32 2.48 -8.16
CA TYR A 205 20.80 2.47 -9.53
C TYR A 205 22.09 1.64 -9.58
N GLY A 206 22.38 0.95 -10.68
CA GLY A 206 23.68 0.27 -10.79
C GLY A 206 23.84 -0.77 -11.88
N HIS A 207 22.79 -1.18 -12.59
CA HIS A 207 22.92 -2.07 -13.74
C HIS A 207 22.10 -1.57 -14.93
N GLY A 208 22.61 -1.74 -16.15
CA GLY A 208 21.90 -1.41 -17.40
C GLY A 208 21.16 -2.58 -18.03
N TYR A 209 21.30 -3.78 -17.45
CA TYR A 209 20.70 -5.02 -17.94
C TYR A 209 19.33 -5.28 -17.30
N GLU A 210 18.66 -6.32 -17.77
CA GLU A 210 17.36 -6.75 -17.25
C GLU A 210 17.44 -7.25 -15.80
N LEU A 211 16.40 -7.00 -15.02
CA LEU A 211 16.21 -7.52 -13.66
C LEU A 211 15.40 -8.80 -13.70
N TYR A 212 15.91 -9.85 -13.06
CA TYR A 212 15.20 -11.13 -12.94
C TYR A 212 14.94 -11.55 -11.50
N THR A 213 15.89 -11.30 -10.61
CA THR A 213 15.80 -11.69 -9.21
C THR A 213 16.53 -10.69 -8.33
N VAL A 214 16.08 -10.55 -7.09
CA VAL A 214 16.75 -9.77 -6.06
C VAL A 214 16.76 -10.62 -4.79
N ALA A 215 17.88 -10.59 -4.07
CA ALA A 215 17.99 -11.21 -2.76
C ALA A 215 18.51 -10.17 -1.77
N ALA A 216 17.99 -10.20 -0.56
CA ALA A 216 18.46 -9.39 0.55
C ALA A 216 18.88 -10.31 1.69
N ASN A 217 19.88 -9.89 2.46
CA ASN A 217 20.20 -10.55 3.72
C ASN A 217 19.30 -9.95 4.81
N PRO A 218 18.31 -10.70 5.33
CA PRO A 218 17.44 -10.20 6.37
C PRO A 218 18.23 -10.03 7.67
N SER A 219 18.23 -8.80 8.19
CA SER A 219 18.85 -8.48 9.49
C SER A 219 18.02 -9.02 10.65
#